data_AF-A0A3T0RWG3-F1
#
_entry.id   AF-A0A3T0RWG3-F1
#
_cell.length_a   1.000
_cell.length_b   1.000
_cell.length_c   1.000
_cell.angle_alpha   90.00
_cell.angle_beta   90.00
_cell.angle_gamma   90.00
#
_symmetry.space_group_name_H-M   'P 1'
#
loop_
_entity.id
_entity.type
_entity.pdbx_description
1 polymer ?
#
loop_
_entity_poly.entity_id
_entity_poly.type
_entity_poly.pdbx_seq_one_letter_code
_entity_poly.pdbx_strand_id
1 'polypeptide(L)'
;MKNLLVSLTFIFGVTSTAFADQQLTDYCLQTGGEIVSQWTCPANGALHSGETCKQTNTSGQVMYFNGCSAPEGKYKTLFFKACIIHDLCYHHEPQTNGKSKTDCDDQFLANMKQTCKVTNPFNLECGIVAQTFYAAVNTAGDSAFACSKENVKYPSSMDRLPLPSPAPVITID
;
A
#
# COMPACT_ATOMS: atom_id res chain seq x y z
N MET A 1 17.45 21.73 57.43
CA MET A 1 18.19 21.38 56.21
C MET A 1 17.72 20.00 55.75
N LYS A 2 16.79 19.92 54.80
CA LYS A 2 16.38 18.67 54.16
C LYS A 2 16.54 18.85 52.65
N ASN A 3 17.45 18.08 52.07
CA ASN A 3 17.84 18.14 50.67
C ASN A 3 16.74 17.52 49.82
N LEU A 4 16.21 18.30 48.86
CA LEU A 4 15.26 17.85 47.86
C LEU A 4 16.04 17.29 46.67
N LEU A 5 16.08 15.95 46.53
CA LEU A 5 16.59 15.30 45.33
C LEU A 5 15.55 15.45 44.21
N VAL A 6 15.85 16.26 43.20
CA VAL A 6 15.10 16.31 41.95
C VAL A 6 15.68 15.23 41.03
N SER A 7 14.98 14.10 40.91
CA SER A 7 15.32 13.06 39.94
C SER A 7 14.78 13.48 38.58
N LEU A 8 15.70 13.88 37.69
CA LEU A 8 15.40 14.31 36.33
C LEU A 8 15.33 13.06 35.43
N THR A 9 14.14 12.48 35.31
CA THR A 9 13.91 11.34 34.40
C THR A 9 13.85 11.86 32.96
N PHE A 10 14.90 11.61 32.18
CA PHE A 10 14.90 11.81 30.73
C PHE A 10 13.92 10.82 30.09
N ILE A 11 12.74 11.30 29.71
CA ILE A 11 11.80 10.55 28.87
C ILE A 11 12.39 10.54 27.45
N PHE A 12 12.98 9.42 27.06
CA PHE A 12 13.32 9.17 25.66
C PHE A 12 12.02 9.10 24.86
N GLY A 13 11.73 10.16 24.10
CA GLY A 13 10.63 10.20 23.15
C GLY A 13 10.86 9.16 22.05
N VAL A 14 9.94 8.20 21.96
CA VAL A 14 9.93 7.16 20.93
C VAL A 14 9.63 7.82 19.59
N THR A 15 10.53 7.70 18.62
CA THR A 15 10.45 8.38 17.31
C THR A 15 9.51 7.64 16.34
N SER A 16 8.27 8.13 16.23
CA SER A 16 7.49 8.43 15.01
C SER A 16 7.46 7.53 13.75
N THR A 17 7.82 6.25 13.79
CA THR A 17 7.66 5.35 12.60
C THR A 17 6.24 4.79 12.38
N ALA A 18 5.28 5.11 13.25
CA ALA A 18 3.98 4.43 13.29
C ALA A 18 2.94 4.84 12.21
N PHE A 19 3.15 5.92 11.45
CA PHE A 19 2.05 6.52 10.67
C PHE A 19 1.72 5.80 9.35
N ALA A 20 2.69 5.20 8.67
CA ALA A 20 2.44 4.62 7.36
C ALA A 20 1.84 3.20 7.43
N ASP A 21 2.18 2.44 8.47
CA ASP A 21 1.57 1.13 8.76
C ASP A 21 0.15 1.29 9.32
N GLN A 22 -0.09 2.41 10.01
CA GLN A 22 -1.44 2.81 10.43
C GLN A 22 -2.38 2.99 9.22
N GLN A 23 -1.91 3.52 8.09
CA GLN A 23 -2.76 3.77 6.92
C GLN A 23 -3.33 2.47 6.30
N LEU A 24 -2.52 1.40 6.24
CA LEU A 24 -2.99 0.09 5.79
C LEU A 24 -4.07 -0.44 6.74
N THR A 25 -3.78 -0.39 8.04
CA THR A 25 -4.68 -0.84 9.09
C THR A 25 -6.01 -0.09 9.05
N ASP A 26 -5.98 1.24 9.02
CA ASP A 26 -7.17 2.09 8.97
C ASP A 26 -8.02 1.79 7.74
N TYR A 27 -7.39 1.73 6.56
CA TYR A 27 -8.10 1.40 5.32
C TYR A 27 -8.71 0.00 5.38
N CYS A 28 -7.96 -0.98 5.89
CA CYS A 28 -8.43 -2.36 5.96
C CYS A 28 -9.67 -2.48 6.85
N LEU A 29 -9.60 -1.92 8.06
CA LEU A 29 -10.72 -1.95 9.01
C LEU A 29 -11.93 -1.15 8.51
N GLN A 30 -11.70 0.03 7.94
CA GLN A 30 -12.76 0.88 7.37
C GLN A 30 -13.53 0.16 6.26
N THR A 31 -12.86 -0.72 5.52
CA THR A 31 -13.45 -1.45 4.40
C THR A 31 -13.92 -2.86 4.76
N GLY A 32 -14.02 -3.16 6.07
CA GLY A 32 -14.50 -4.43 6.58
C GLY A 32 -13.54 -5.61 6.39
N GLY A 33 -12.26 -5.32 6.13
CA GLY A 33 -11.19 -6.29 6.06
C GLY A 33 -10.58 -6.62 7.43
N GLU A 34 -9.60 -7.52 7.41
CA GLU A 34 -8.85 -7.99 8.56
C GLU A 34 -7.34 -7.88 8.26
N ILE A 35 -6.56 -7.36 9.20
CA ILE A 35 -5.09 -7.40 9.09
C ILE A 35 -4.60 -8.79 9.49
N VAL A 36 -3.89 -9.43 8.57
CA VAL A 36 -3.18 -10.68 8.80
C VAL A 36 -1.68 -10.44 8.71
N SER A 37 -0.91 -11.08 9.59
CA SER A 37 0.56 -10.94 9.62
C SER A 37 1.27 -11.89 8.66
N GLN A 38 0.55 -12.91 8.17
CA GLN A 38 1.03 -13.89 7.23
C GLN A 38 -0.11 -14.36 6.34
N TRP A 39 0.21 -14.65 5.08
CA TRP A 39 -0.69 -15.34 4.19
C TRP A 39 0.09 -16.25 3.23
N THR A 40 -0.57 -17.29 2.75
CA THR A 40 0.04 -18.24 1.81
C THR A 40 -0.53 -17.99 0.44
N CYS A 41 0.36 -17.82 -0.52
CA CYS A 41 0.05 -17.63 -1.91
C CYS A 41 -0.73 -18.83 -2.47
N PRO A 42 -2.01 -18.70 -2.85
CA PRO A 42 -2.82 -19.85 -3.28
C PRO A 42 -2.27 -20.58 -4.53
N ALA A 43 -1.52 -19.88 -5.38
CA ALA A 43 -1.02 -20.43 -6.62
C ALA A 43 0.16 -21.41 -6.42
N ASN A 44 1.09 -21.09 -5.51
CA ASN A 44 2.38 -21.78 -5.39
C ASN A 44 2.76 -22.16 -3.93
N GLY A 45 1.97 -21.78 -2.92
CA GLY A 45 2.24 -22.07 -1.52
C GLY A 45 3.31 -21.20 -0.86
N ALA A 46 3.82 -20.15 -1.52
CA ALA A 46 4.79 -19.23 -0.94
C ALA A 46 4.19 -18.52 0.29
N LEU A 47 4.95 -18.50 1.38
CA LEU A 47 4.56 -17.78 2.59
C LEU A 47 5.00 -16.31 2.47
N HIS A 48 4.03 -15.40 2.55
CA HIS A 48 4.27 -13.97 2.65
C HIS A 48 4.11 -13.54 4.10
N SER A 49 5.13 -12.85 4.62
CA SER A 49 5.12 -12.27 5.97
C SER A 49 5.04 -10.75 5.89
N GLY A 50 4.31 -10.14 6.82
CA GLY A 50 4.08 -8.71 6.89
C GLY A 50 2.60 -8.40 6.99
N GLU A 51 2.28 -7.22 7.52
CA GLU A 51 0.89 -6.77 7.62
C GLU A 51 0.26 -6.72 6.22
N THR A 52 -0.82 -7.47 6.05
CA THR A 52 -1.58 -7.57 4.81
C THR A 52 -3.05 -7.42 5.15
N CYS A 53 -3.76 -6.60 4.39
CA CYS A 53 -5.21 -6.58 4.47
C CYS A 53 -5.79 -7.76 3.69
N LYS A 54 -6.55 -8.58 4.40
CA LYS A 54 -7.44 -9.58 3.83
C LYS A 54 -8.85 -9.00 3.77
N GLN A 55 -9.40 -8.89 2.58
CA GLN A 55 -10.74 -8.35 2.38
C GLN A 55 -11.62 -9.33 1.60
N THR A 56 -12.89 -9.43 1.96
CA THR A 56 -13.89 -10.17 1.17
C THR A 56 -14.77 -9.17 0.43
N ASN A 57 -14.82 -9.27 -0.90
CA ASN A 57 -15.69 -8.42 -1.71
C ASN A 57 -17.18 -8.83 -1.57
N THR A 58 -18.09 -8.06 -2.16
CA THR A 58 -19.54 -8.32 -2.11
C THR A 58 -19.97 -9.65 -2.76
N SER A 59 -19.10 -10.24 -3.58
CA SER A 59 -19.32 -11.55 -4.22
C SER A 59 -18.73 -12.71 -3.41
N GLY A 60 -18.21 -12.45 -2.19
CA GLY A 60 -17.63 -13.47 -1.32
C GLY A 60 -16.20 -13.86 -1.67
N GLN A 61 -15.52 -13.12 -2.55
CA GLN A 61 -14.18 -13.43 -3.03
C GLN A 61 -13.12 -12.78 -2.13
N VAL A 62 -12.04 -13.49 -1.84
CA VAL A 62 -11.00 -13.01 -0.93
C VAL A 62 -9.90 -12.29 -1.71
N MET A 63 -9.50 -11.13 -1.23
CA MET A 63 -8.44 -10.30 -1.76
C MET A 63 -7.37 -10.07 -0.70
N TYR A 64 -6.13 -10.02 -1.14
CA TYR A 64 -4.96 -9.68 -0.31
C TYR A 64 -4.23 -8.48 -0.92
N PHE A 65 -3.92 -7.48 -0.09
CA PHE A 65 -3.09 -6.33 -0.46
C PHE A 65 -2.39 -5.77 0.79
N ASN A 66 -1.17 -5.27 0.65
CA ASN A 66 -0.39 -4.69 1.75
C ASN A 66 -0.08 -3.19 1.51
N GLY A 67 -0.58 -2.61 0.41
CA GLY A 67 -0.35 -1.23 0.07
C GLY A 67 1.11 -0.98 -0.30
N CYS A 68 1.64 0.20 0.02
CA CYS A 68 2.99 0.55 -0.40
C CYS A 68 4.03 -0.04 0.57
N SER A 69 4.77 -1.07 0.14
CA SER A 69 5.83 -1.68 0.97
C SER A 69 7.09 -0.82 1.08
N ALA A 70 7.43 -0.04 0.04
CA ALA A 70 8.57 0.87 -0.01
C ALA A 70 8.50 1.78 -1.26
N PRO A 71 9.21 2.93 -1.30
CA PRO A 71 9.91 3.61 -0.20
C PRO A 71 9.00 4.26 0.86
N GLU A 72 9.56 4.53 2.04
CA GLU A 72 8.89 5.16 3.18
C GLU A 72 8.67 6.68 3.01
N GLY A 73 7.91 7.29 3.93
CA GLY A 73 7.69 8.74 4.00
C GLY A 73 6.46 9.24 3.26
N LYS A 74 6.43 10.53 2.91
CA LYS A 74 5.25 11.22 2.34
C LYS A 74 4.67 10.53 1.09
N TYR A 75 5.53 9.92 0.28
CA TYR A 75 5.13 9.24 -0.94
C TYR A 75 4.48 7.87 -0.72
N LYS A 76 4.80 7.17 0.39
CA LYS A 76 4.08 5.95 0.81
C LYS A 76 2.59 6.28 1.00
N THR A 77 2.31 7.38 1.69
CA THR A 77 0.94 7.86 1.91
C THR A 77 0.29 8.40 0.64
N LEU A 78 1.02 9.18 -0.14
CA LEU A 78 0.51 9.77 -1.38
C LEU A 78 0.11 8.70 -2.40
N PHE A 79 0.93 7.67 -2.57
CA PHE A 79 0.72 6.61 -3.56
C PHE A 79 -0.07 5.41 -3.04
N PHE A 80 -0.56 5.46 -1.80
CA PHE A 80 -1.24 4.34 -1.14
C PHE A 80 -2.35 3.69 -1.99
N LYS A 81 -3.23 4.51 -2.60
CA LYS A 81 -4.28 4.01 -3.50
C LYS A 81 -3.72 3.35 -4.77
N ALA A 82 -2.64 3.88 -5.32
CA ALA A 82 -1.98 3.28 -6.49
C ALA A 82 -1.38 1.91 -6.13
N CYS A 83 -0.78 1.79 -4.94
CA CYS A 83 -0.24 0.52 -4.44
C CYS A 83 -1.35 -0.52 -4.21
N ILE A 84 -2.50 -0.15 -3.62
CA ILE A 84 -3.64 -1.09 -3.49
C ILE A 84 -4.09 -1.61 -4.85
N ILE A 85 -4.25 -0.74 -5.85
CA ILE A 85 -4.64 -1.18 -7.21
C ILE A 85 -3.58 -2.08 -7.83
N HIS A 86 -2.30 -1.78 -7.58
CA HIS A 86 -1.18 -2.60 -8.03
C HIS A 86 -1.25 -3.99 -7.40
N ASP A 87 -1.28 -4.12 -6.07
CA ASP A 87 -1.38 -5.39 -5.35
C ASP A 87 -2.57 -6.23 -5.84
N LEU A 88 -3.73 -5.61 -6.00
CA LEU A 88 -4.94 -6.30 -6.46
C LEU A 88 -4.78 -6.82 -7.90
N CYS A 89 -4.15 -6.05 -8.78
CA CYS A 89 -3.77 -6.54 -10.10
C CYS A 89 -2.75 -7.67 -9.99
N TYR A 90 -1.69 -7.43 -9.23
CA TYR A 90 -0.53 -8.29 -9.12
C TYR A 90 -0.86 -9.68 -8.60
N HIS A 91 -1.70 -9.77 -7.59
CA HIS A 91 -2.01 -11.02 -6.91
C HIS A 91 -3.06 -11.85 -7.64
N HIS A 92 -3.93 -11.32 -8.50
CA HIS A 92 -5.08 -12.08 -9.00
C HIS A 92 -5.02 -12.43 -10.49
N GLU A 93 -3.99 -11.98 -11.20
CA GLU A 93 -3.74 -12.42 -12.58
C GLU A 93 -3.24 -13.87 -12.64
N PRO A 94 -3.37 -14.57 -13.78
CA PRO A 94 -4.08 -14.20 -15.01
C PRO A 94 -5.63 -14.27 -14.94
N GLN A 95 -6.19 -14.69 -13.81
CA GLN A 95 -7.61 -15.05 -13.72
C GLN A 95 -8.54 -13.85 -13.69
N THR A 96 -8.01 -12.65 -13.41
CA THR A 96 -8.78 -11.43 -13.22
C THR A 96 -8.90 -10.50 -14.40
N ASN A 97 -8.20 -10.73 -15.50
CA ASN A 97 -8.44 -10.16 -16.84
C ASN A 97 -7.33 -10.53 -17.85
N GLY A 98 -6.38 -11.40 -17.51
CA GLY A 98 -5.28 -11.81 -18.37
C GLY A 98 -4.20 -10.74 -18.52
N LYS A 99 -4.09 -9.81 -17.57
CA LYS A 99 -3.04 -8.80 -17.54
C LYS A 99 -1.69 -9.45 -17.25
N SER A 100 -0.66 -8.99 -17.93
CA SER A 100 0.73 -9.32 -17.59
C SER A 100 1.21 -8.53 -16.38
N LYS A 101 2.32 -8.96 -15.79
CA LYS A 101 3.05 -8.18 -14.77
C LYS A 101 3.32 -6.75 -15.26
N THR A 102 3.78 -6.62 -16.51
CA THR A 102 4.06 -5.32 -17.13
C THR A 102 2.81 -4.45 -17.21
N ASP A 103 1.64 -5.01 -17.53
CA ASP A 103 0.39 -4.25 -17.55
C ASP A 103 0.00 -3.72 -16.16
N CYS A 104 0.23 -4.50 -15.10
CA CYS A 104 0.02 -4.06 -13.73
C CYS A 104 1.02 -2.97 -13.32
N ASP A 105 2.30 -3.16 -13.64
CA ASP A 105 3.38 -2.21 -13.31
C ASP A 105 3.17 -0.87 -14.06
N ASP A 106 2.81 -0.91 -15.34
CA ASP A 106 2.55 0.30 -16.15
C ASP A 106 1.31 1.05 -15.64
N GLN A 107 0.26 0.32 -15.26
CA GLN A 107 -0.92 0.91 -14.62
C GLN A 107 -0.57 1.56 -13.27
N PHE A 108 0.31 0.93 -12.50
CA PHE A 108 0.81 1.50 -11.24
C PHE A 108 1.56 2.81 -11.46
N LEU A 109 2.49 2.87 -12.42
CA LEU A 109 3.19 4.09 -12.78
C LEU A 109 2.23 5.19 -13.26
N ALA A 110 1.26 4.84 -14.10
CA ALA A 110 0.25 5.79 -14.60
C ALA A 110 -0.59 6.37 -13.44
N ASN A 111 -1.04 5.52 -12.52
CA ASN A 111 -1.78 5.92 -11.33
C ASN A 111 -0.97 6.87 -10.44
N MET A 112 0.29 6.53 -10.12
CA MET A 112 1.15 7.42 -9.33
C MET A 112 1.40 8.77 -10.03
N LYS A 113 1.67 8.77 -11.34
CA LYS A 113 1.82 10.01 -12.12
C LYS A 113 0.54 10.85 -12.13
N GLN A 114 -0.63 10.20 -12.19
CA GLN A 114 -1.91 10.90 -12.08
C GLN A 114 -2.07 11.54 -10.70
N THR A 115 -1.73 10.81 -9.62
CA THR A 115 -1.71 11.35 -8.27
C THR A 115 -0.79 12.57 -8.17
N CYS A 116 0.43 12.50 -8.72
CA CYS A 116 1.33 13.66 -8.76
C CYS A 116 0.69 14.86 -9.46
N LYS A 117 0.07 14.67 -10.63
CA LYS A 117 -0.57 15.75 -11.40
C LYS A 117 -1.71 16.42 -10.65
N VAL A 118 -2.55 15.65 -9.96
CA VAL A 118 -3.70 16.21 -9.23
C VAL A 118 -3.29 16.88 -7.93
N THR A 119 -2.23 16.39 -7.28
CA THR A 119 -1.72 16.97 -6.03
C THR A 119 -0.92 18.24 -6.29
N ASN A 120 0.08 18.19 -7.18
CA ASN A 120 0.86 19.36 -7.59
C ASN A 120 1.47 19.10 -8.98
N PRO A 121 0.95 19.71 -10.05
CA PRO A 121 1.39 19.45 -11.42
C PRO A 121 2.84 19.88 -11.70
N PHE A 122 3.44 20.71 -10.85
CA PHE A 122 4.82 21.19 -10.98
C PHE A 122 5.81 20.42 -10.10
N ASN A 123 5.35 19.44 -9.32
CA ASN A 123 6.21 18.66 -8.44
C ASN A 123 6.98 17.58 -9.23
N LEU A 124 8.18 17.95 -9.69
CA LEU A 124 9.10 17.04 -10.39
C LEU A 124 9.57 15.88 -9.48
N GLU A 125 9.77 16.13 -8.18
CA GLU A 125 10.18 15.12 -7.20
C GLU A 125 9.18 13.95 -7.18
N CYS A 126 7.88 14.25 -7.19
CA CYS A 126 6.82 13.24 -7.20
C CYS A 126 6.91 12.32 -8.42
N GLY A 127 7.14 12.89 -9.60
CA GLY A 127 7.28 12.11 -10.83
C GLY A 127 8.55 11.23 -10.86
N ILE A 128 9.63 11.67 -10.20
CA ILE A 128 10.85 10.88 -10.03
C ILE A 128 10.59 9.73 -9.06
N VAL A 129 9.99 10.00 -7.91
CA VAL A 129 9.69 8.95 -6.92
C VAL A 129 8.72 7.91 -7.48
N ALA A 130 7.71 8.32 -8.26
CA ALA A 130 6.83 7.38 -8.96
C ALA A 130 7.60 6.42 -9.89
N GLN A 131 8.64 6.90 -10.58
CA GLN A 131 9.50 6.04 -11.40
C GLN A 131 10.35 5.09 -10.55
N THR A 132 10.81 5.53 -9.37
CA THR A 132 11.54 4.66 -8.44
C THR A 132 10.67 3.51 -7.94
N PHE A 133 9.40 3.78 -7.56
CA PHE A 133 8.44 2.73 -7.21
C PHE A 133 8.24 1.74 -8.35
N TYR A 134 8.01 2.24 -9.58
CA TYR A 134 7.87 1.40 -10.76
C TYR A 134 9.10 0.53 -11.02
N ALA A 135 10.29 1.12 -10.97
CA ALA A 135 11.54 0.38 -11.17
C ALA A 135 11.73 -0.73 -10.13
N ALA A 136 11.36 -0.47 -8.86
CA ALA A 136 11.44 -1.44 -7.79
C ALA A 136 10.55 -2.67 -8.04
N VAL A 137 9.25 -2.46 -8.32
CA VAL A 137 8.33 -3.57 -8.60
C VAL A 137 8.66 -4.27 -9.92
N ASN A 138 9.14 -3.52 -10.91
CA ASN A 138 9.52 -4.11 -12.18
C ASN A 138 10.70 -5.08 -12.04
N THR A 139 11.65 -4.78 -11.15
CA THR A 139 12.89 -5.55 -10.95
C THR A 139 12.73 -6.68 -9.94
N ALA A 140 11.96 -6.48 -8.87
CA ALA A 140 11.87 -7.41 -7.73
C ALA A 140 10.49 -8.06 -7.54
N GLY A 141 9.51 -7.70 -8.36
CA GLY A 141 8.13 -8.11 -8.15
C GLY A 141 7.81 -9.55 -8.58
N ASP A 142 8.61 -10.19 -9.43
CA ASP A 142 8.25 -11.47 -10.08
C ASP A 142 7.70 -12.55 -9.12
N SER A 143 8.24 -12.65 -7.89
CA SER A 143 7.80 -13.65 -6.91
C SER A 143 6.39 -13.43 -6.35
N ALA A 144 5.87 -12.20 -6.41
CA ALA A 144 4.53 -11.86 -5.94
C ALA A 144 3.48 -11.92 -7.06
N PHE A 145 3.90 -12.02 -8.33
CA PHE A 145 2.97 -11.95 -9.47
C PHE A 145 2.17 -13.23 -9.60
N ALA A 146 0.89 -13.09 -9.93
CA ALA A 146 -0.04 -14.19 -10.15
C ALA A 146 -0.19 -15.14 -8.94
N CYS A 147 -0.25 -14.55 -7.76
CA CYS A 147 -0.20 -15.29 -6.50
C CYS A 147 -1.51 -16.04 -6.15
N SER A 148 -2.65 -15.57 -6.64
CA SER A 148 -3.98 -16.16 -6.48
C SER A 148 -4.47 -16.70 -7.83
N LYS A 149 -5.17 -17.83 -7.78
CA LYS A 149 -5.87 -18.42 -8.94
C LYS A 149 -7.35 -18.06 -8.96
N GLU A 150 -7.80 -17.21 -8.05
CA GLU A 150 -9.19 -16.80 -7.95
C GLU A 150 -9.50 -15.70 -8.98
N ASN A 151 -10.62 -15.84 -9.70
CA ASN A 151 -11.11 -14.80 -10.61
C ASN A 151 -11.81 -13.69 -9.80
N VAL A 152 -11.04 -12.90 -9.07
CA VAL A 152 -11.56 -11.88 -8.15
C VAL A 152 -11.87 -10.57 -8.87
N LYS A 153 -13.10 -10.07 -8.72
CA LYS A 153 -13.42 -8.72 -9.18
C LYS A 153 -12.88 -7.70 -8.18
N TYR A 154 -11.96 -6.85 -8.64
CA TYR A 154 -11.42 -5.74 -7.87
C TYR A 154 -11.61 -4.39 -8.59
N PRO A 155 -11.58 -3.26 -7.87
CA PRO A 155 -11.62 -1.93 -8.49
C PRO A 155 -10.41 -1.74 -9.40
N SER A 156 -10.62 -1.46 -10.69
CA SER A 156 -9.52 -1.24 -11.65
C SER A 156 -9.06 0.24 -11.73
N SER A 157 -9.52 1.10 -10.81
CA SER A 157 -9.24 2.53 -10.81
C SER A 157 -9.26 3.13 -9.40
N MET A 158 -8.40 4.12 -9.14
CA MET A 158 -8.19 4.70 -7.80
C MET A 158 -9.39 5.46 -7.23
N ASP A 159 -10.25 6.00 -8.09
CA ASP A 159 -11.46 6.75 -7.76
C ASP A 159 -12.55 5.87 -7.12
N ARG A 160 -12.51 4.56 -7.40
CA ARG A 160 -13.43 3.57 -6.81
C ARG A 160 -12.96 3.03 -5.46
N LEU A 161 -11.74 3.35 -5.02
CA LEU A 161 -11.29 3.02 -3.67
C LEU A 161 -11.82 4.05 -2.68
N PRO A 162 -12.38 3.63 -1.53
CA PRO A 162 -12.76 4.55 -0.47
C PRO A 162 -11.55 5.37 -0.02
N LEU A 163 -11.80 6.61 0.40
CA LEU A 163 -10.75 7.43 0.99
C LEU A 163 -10.43 6.90 2.39
N PRO A 164 -9.15 6.71 2.75
CA PRO A 164 -8.79 6.45 4.13
C PRO A 164 -9.26 7.61 5.02
N SER A 165 -9.79 7.29 6.20
CA SER A 165 -10.29 8.28 7.17
C SER A 165 -9.34 8.39 8.37
N PRO A 166 -8.83 9.59 8.74
CA PRO A 166 -9.04 10.87 8.06
C PRO A 166 -8.29 10.93 6.73
N ALA A 167 -8.82 11.72 5.78
CA ALA A 167 -8.14 11.93 4.51
C ALA A 167 -6.71 12.45 4.76
N PRO A 168 -5.68 11.90 4.08
CA PRO A 168 -4.31 12.33 4.30
C PRO A 168 -4.19 13.82 4.02
N VAL A 169 -3.73 14.57 5.02
CA VAL A 169 -3.35 15.98 4.84
C VAL A 169 -2.03 15.97 4.10
N ILE A 170 -2.10 16.03 2.77
CA ILE A 170 -0.91 16.15 1.92
C ILE A 170 -0.47 17.61 2.01
N THR A 171 0.55 17.89 2.81
CA THR A 171 1.19 19.21 2.80
C THR A 171 1.99 19.33 1.50
N ILE A 172 1.61 20.30 0.68
CA ILE A 172 2.33 20.66 -0.54
C ILE A 172 3.38 21.68 -0.10
N ASP A 173 4.55 21.18 0.30
CA ASP A 173 5.74 22.02 0.52
C ASP A 173 6.39 22.38 -0.83
#